data_AF-A0A1G2Q223-F1
#
_entry.id   AF-A0A1G2Q223-F1
#
_cell.length_a   1.000
_cell.length_b   1.000
_cell.length_c   1.000
_cell.angle_alpha   90.00
_cell.angle_beta   90.00
_cell.angle_gamma   90.00
#
_symmetry.space_group_name_H-M   'P 1'
#
loop_
_entity.id
_entity.type
_entity.pdbx_description
1 polymer ?
#
loop_
_entity_poly.entity_id
_entity_poly.type
_entity_poly.pdbx_seq_one_letter_code
_entity_poly.pdbx_strand_id
1 'polypeptide(L)'
;MLENAAGGGIIWLVVTRIQFGHPYQYIISLENLLAAWQEFVRGKRQRQDVQEFVFRFMDNILLLHRDLAAKTYRHSVYEAFNISDPKPRNIHKAAVRDRLIHHALYRVLYPFFDRTFIADS
;
A
#
# COMPACT_ATOMS: atom_id res chain seq x y z
N MET A 1 -39.07 45.84 15.67
CA MET A 1 -39.19 45.78 14.19
C MET A 1 -37.78 45.94 13.65
N LEU A 2 -37.08 44.81 13.46
CA LEU A 2 -36.76 44.18 12.15
C LEU A 2 -35.59 44.94 11.48
N GLU A 3 -34.35 44.41 11.61
CA GLU A 3 -33.62 43.55 10.63
C GLU A 3 -32.76 44.43 9.70
N ASN A 4 -31.47 44.21 9.38
CA ASN A 4 -30.65 43.02 9.08
C ASN A 4 -29.17 43.42 9.26
N ALA A 5 -28.24 42.65 9.85
CA ALA A 5 -27.70 41.31 9.56
C ALA A 5 -26.34 41.34 8.82
N ALA A 6 -25.48 40.40 9.23
CA ALA A 6 -24.27 39.89 8.55
C ALA A 6 -22.95 40.69 8.68
N GLY A 7 -22.42 40.75 9.90
CA GLY A 7 -20.97 40.83 10.12
C GLY A 7 -20.46 39.49 10.63
N GLY A 8 -19.62 38.79 9.88
CA GLY A 8 -18.94 37.60 10.38
C GLY A 8 -18.63 36.55 9.32
N GLY A 9 -17.38 36.58 8.84
CA GLY A 9 -16.68 35.38 8.39
C GLY A 9 -17.16 34.77 7.08
N ILE A 10 -16.57 35.23 5.98
CA ILE A 10 -16.45 34.42 4.77
C ILE A 10 -15.60 33.20 5.14
N ILE A 11 -16.23 32.11 5.57
CA ILE A 11 -15.59 30.79 5.55
C ILE A 11 -15.53 30.43 4.06
N TRP A 12 -14.50 30.92 3.37
CA TRP A 12 -14.03 30.24 2.18
C TRP A 12 -13.68 28.84 2.66
N LEU A 13 -14.58 27.88 2.42
CA LEU A 13 -14.24 26.47 2.33
C LEU A 13 -13.20 26.40 1.20
N VAL A 14 -11.93 26.60 1.57
CA VAL A 14 -10.81 26.20 0.75
C VAL A 14 -10.97 24.69 0.66
N VAL A 15 -11.66 24.22 -0.37
CA VAL A 15 -11.53 22.85 -0.83
C VAL A 15 -10.08 22.75 -1.28
N THR A 16 -9.19 22.48 -0.34
CA THR A 16 -7.80 22.16 -0.63
C THR A 16 -7.84 21.00 -1.59
N ARG A 17 -7.48 21.23 -2.86
CA ARG A 17 -7.26 20.15 -3.83
C ARG A 17 -6.18 19.27 -3.24
N ILE A 18 -6.59 18.14 -2.66
CA ILE A 18 -5.67 17.16 -2.10
C ILE A 18 -4.98 16.52 -3.31
N GLN A 19 -3.71 16.87 -3.54
CA GLN A 19 -2.94 16.39 -4.68
C GLN A 19 -1.90 15.38 -4.21
N PHE A 20 -1.92 14.19 -4.83
CA PHE A 20 -0.91 13.17 -4.58
C PHE A 20 0.37 13.52 -5.36
N GLY A 21 1.43 13.90 -4.64
CA GLY A 21 2.66 14.44 -5.23
C GLY A 21 3.73 13.42 -5.61
N HIS A 22 3.51 12.12 -5.37
CA HIS A 22 4.55 11.12 -5.64
C HIS A 22 4.41 10.55 -7.07
N PRO A 23 5.47 10.63 -7.89
CA PRO A 23 5.44 10.04 -9.23
C PRO A 23 5.51 8.51 -9.15
N TYR A 24 5.06 7.83 -10.20
CA TYR A 24 5.14 6.37 -10.31
C TYR A 24 6.55 5.81 -10.04
N GLN A 25 7.58 6.49 -10.56
CA GLN A 25 8.99 6.12 -10.37
C GLN A 25 9.41 6.11 -8.89
N TYR A 26 8.82 6.98 -8.07
CA TYR A 26 9.07 6.99 -6.63
C TYR A 26 8.46 5.78 -5.93
N ILE A 27 7.27 5.34 -6.37
CA ILE A 27 6.60 4.16 -5.81
C ILE A 27 7.41 2.89 -6.09
N ILE A 28 7.92 2.76 -7.30
CA ILE A 28 8.62 1.55 -7.75
C ILE A 28 10.12 1.58 -7.48
N SER A 29 10.65 2.66 -6.91
CA SER A 29 12.09 2.82 -6.65
C SER A 29 12.63 1.67 -5.82
N LEU A 30 13.90 1.31 -6.05
CA LEU A 30 14.55 0.25 -5.27
C LEU A 30 14.56 0.60 -3.78
N GLU A 31 14.74 1.87 -3.44
CA GLU A 31 14.69 2.38 -2.09
C GLU A 31 13.33 2.11 -1.43
N ASN A 32 12.22 2.42 -2.12
CA ASN A 32 10.89 2.16 -1.58
C ASN A 32 10.58 0.65 -1.50
N LEU A 33 11.00 -0.14 -2.50
CA LEU A 33 10.82 -1.60 -2.48
C LEU A 33 11.59 -2.26 -1.33
N LEU A 34 12.84 -1.84 -1.08
CA LEU A 34 13.65 -2.35 0.02
C LEU A 34 13.08 -1.95 1.38
N ALA A 35 12.63 -0.71 1.53
CA ALA A 35 12.01 -0.25 2.76
C ALA A 35 10.65 -0.98 3.00
N ALA A 36 9.84 -1.16 1.95
CA ALA A 36 8.63 -1.96 1.99
C ALA A 36 8.89 -3.40 2.44
N TRP A 37 9.99 -4.00 1.97
CA TRP A 37 10.40 -5.33 2.41
C TRP A 37 10.74 -5.37 3.91
N GLN A 38 11.50 -4.39 4.40
CA GLN A 38 11.89 -4.33 5.81
C GLN A 38 10.69 -4.25 6.76
N GLU A 39 9.62 -3.58 6.35
CA GLU A 39 8.35 -3.53 7.10
C GLU A 39 7.53 -4.81 6.93
N PHE A 40 7.38 -5.29 5.69
CA PHE A 40 6.64 -6.51 5.36
C PHE A 40 7.12 -7.70 6.17
N VAL A 41 8.43 -7.90 6.27
CA VAL A 41 9.02 -9.13 6.83
C VAL A 41 8.93 -9.21 8.35
N ARG A 42 8.58 -8.10 9.04
CA ARG A 42 8.44 -8.08 10.51
C ARG A 42 7.40 -9.10 10.96
N GLY A 43 7.83 -10.02 11.83
CA GLY A 43 7.01 -11.14 12.34
C GLY A 43 6.73 -12.27 11.34
N LYS A 44 7.29 -12.23 10.11
CA LYS A 44 6.98 -13.21 9.04
C LYS A 44 8.18 -14.01 8.54
N ARG A 45 9.37 -13.79 9.11
CA ARG A 45 10.65 -14.41 8.67
C ARG A 45 10.65 -15.95 8.68
N GLN A 46 9.84 -16.57 9.52
CA GLN A 46 9.77 -18.03 9.64
C GLN A 46 8.78 -18.69 8.68
N ARG A 47 8.07 -17.91 7.84
CA ARG A 47 7.17 -18.48 6.85
C ARG A 47 7.97 -19.00 5.66
N GLN A 48 7.66 -20.22 5.22
CA GLN A 48 8.38 -20.90 4.14
C GLN A 48 8.46 -20.07 2.85
N ASP A 49 7.33 -19.50 2.42
CA ASP A 49 7.24 -18.63 1.24
C ASP A 49 8.12 -17.39 1.35
N VAL A 50 8.25 -16.82 2.56
CA VAL A 50 9.13 -15.68 2.83
C VAL A 50 10.59 -16.12 2.78
N GLN A 51 10.93 -17.29 3.31
CA GLN A 51 12.30 -17.82 3.25
C GLN A 51 12.74 -18.13 1.81
N GLU A 52 11.85 -18.71 1.00
CA GLU A 52 12.10 -18.95 -0.42
C GLU A 52 12.34 -17.65 -1.19
N PHE A 53 11.55 -16.61 -0.92
CA PHE A 53 11.78 -15.29 -1.49
C PHE A 53 13.12 -14.70 -1.06
N VAL A 54 13.49 -14.85 0.21
CA VAL A 54 14.77 -14.36 0.77
C VAL A 54 15.97 -15.09 0.18
N PHE A 55 15.86 -16.39 -0.10
CA PHE A 55 16.94 -17.18 -0.67
C PHE A 55 17.46 -16.57 -1.99
N ARG A 56 16.56 -15.97 -2.78
CA ARG A 56 16.89 -15.20 -3.99
C ARG A 56 16.51 -13.73 -3.88
N PHE A 57 16.75 -13.12 -2.71
CA PHE A 57 16.22 -11.80 -2.37
C PHE A 57 16.56 -10.72 -3.41
N MET A 58 17.85 -10.55 -3.73
CA MET A 58 18.29 -9.50 -4.65
C MET A 58 17.77 -9.71 -6.07
N ASP A 59 17.80 -10.96 -6.57
CA ASP A 59 17.22 -11.30 -7.88
C ASP A 59 15.74 -10.95 -7.93
N ASN A 60 14.98 -11.33 -6.90
CA ASN A 60 13.54 -11.10 -6.82
C ASN A 60 13.21 -9.60 -6.79
N ILE A 61 13.94 -8.80 -6.03
CA ILE A 61 13.74 -7.34 -5.96
C ILE A 61 14.10 -6.67 -7.29
N LEU A 62 15.24 -7.01 -7.89
CA LEU A 62 15.68 -6.41 -9.15
C LEU A 62 14.77 -6.80 -10.31
N LEU A 63 14.34 -8.06 -10.37
CA LEU A 63 13.36 -8.53 -11.36
C LEU A 63 12.03 -7.80 -11.19
N LEU A 64 11.56 -7.67 -9.95
CA LEU A 64 10.33 -6.94 -9.67
C LEU A 64 10.42 -5.47 -10.13
N HIS A 65 11.49 -4.77 -9.78
CA HIS A 65 11.72 -3.39 -10.21
C HIS A 65 11.75 -3.27 -11.75
N ARG A 66 12.46 -4.18 -12.43
CA ARG A 66 12.53 -4.20 -13.90
C ARG A 66 11.15 -4.41 -14.53
N ASP A 67 10.37 -5.35 -14.03
CA ASP A 67 9.03 -5.64 -14.56
C ASP A 67 8.05 -4.48 -14.31
N LEU A 68 8.19 -3.78 -13.18
CA LEU A 68 7.43 -2.56 -12.90
C LEU A 68 7.85 -1.41 -13.83
N ALA A 69 9.16 -1.16 -13.96
CA ALA A 69 9.69 -0.12 -14.83
C ALA A 69 9.30 -0.34 -16.30
N ALA A 70 9.32 -1.60 -16.76
CA ALA A 70 8.89 -2.00 -18.09
C ALA A 70 7.36 -2.07 -18.26
N LYS A 71 6.59 -1.87 -17.18
CA LYS A 71 5.12 -2.02 -17.14
C LYS A 71 4.64 -3.40 -17.61
N THR A 72 5.47 -4.43 -17.42
CA THR A 72 5.17 -5.83 -17.76
C THR A 72 4.73 -6.64 -16.54
N TYR A 73 4.83 -6.08 -15.33
CA TYR A 73 4.37 -6.72 -14.11
C TYR A 73 2.90 -7.18 -14.23
N ARG A 74 2.66 -8.44 -13.85
CA ARG A 74 1.33 -9.03 -13.71
C ARG A 74 1.28 -9.76 -12.37
N HIS A 75 0.15 -9.62 -11.67
CA HIS A 75 -0.12 -10.37 -10.46
C HIS A 75 -0.09 -11.87 -10.72
N SER A 76 0.46 -12.59 -9.75
CA SER A 76 0.46 -14.04 -9.73
C SER A 76 -0.90 -14.57 -9.33
N VAL A 77 -1.15 -15.85 -9.60
CA VAL A 77 -2.33 -16.55 -9.09
C VAL A 77 -2.31 -16.60 -7.56
N TYR A 78 -3.50 -16.58 -6.95
CA TYR A 78 -3.64 -16.66 -5.51
C TYR A 78 -3.56 -18.12 -5.04
N GLU A 79 -2.81 -18.35 -3.97
CA GLU A 79 -2.78 -19.63 -3.26
C GLU A 79 -4.01 -19.72 -2.35
N ALA A 80 -4.86 -20.72 -2.57
CA ALA A 80 -6.06 -20.95 -1.76
C ALA A 80 -5.77 -21.97 -0.65
N PHE A 81 -6.14 -21.64 0.58
CA PHE A 81 -6.12 -22.57 1.71
C PHE A 81 -7.21 -22.23 2.73
N ASN A 82 -7.57 -23.20 3.56
CA ASN A 82 -8.62 -23.04 4.56
C ASN A 82 -8.00 -22.95 5.95
N ILE A 83 -8.44 -21.98 6.76
CA ILE A 83 -8.13 -21.91 8.19
C ILE A 83 -9.43 -21.88 8.97
N SER A 84 -9.44 -22.61 10.09
CA SER A 84 -10.56 -22.65 11.04
C SER A 84 -10.09 -22.15 12.40
N ASP A 85 -10.08 -20.83 12.62
CA ASP A 85 -9.92 -20.28 13.98
C ASP A 85 -10.38 -18.80 14.11
N PRO A 86 -11.38 -18.46 14.95
CA PRO A 86 -12.44 -19.32 15.51
C PRO A 86 -13.55 -19.66 14.50
N LYS A 87 -13.54 -19.08 13.30
CA LYS A 87 -14.51 -19.31 12.21
C LYS A 87 -13.79 -19.80 10.95
N PRO A 88 -14.30 -20.82 10.24
CA PRO A 88 -13.75 -21.26 8.96
C PRO A 88 -13.71 -20.11 7.94
N ARG A 89 -12.57 -19.96 7.27
CA ARG A 89 -12.37 -18.99 6.19
C ARG A 89 -11.56 -19.64 5.07
N ASN A 90 -12.03 -19.49 3.84
CA ASN A 90 -11.23 -19.76 2.65
C ASN A 90 -10.36 -18.52 2.40
N ILE A 91 -9.05 -18.69 2.52
CA ILE A 91 -8.09 -17.61 2.38
C ILE A 91 -7.42 -17.75 1.03
N HIS A 92 -7.48 -16.67 0.25
CA HIS A 92 -6.72 -16.52 -0.99
C HIS A 92 -5.56 -15.60 -0.72
N LYS A 93 -4.35 -16.15 -0.77
CA LYS A 93 -3.11 -15.45 -0.43
C LYS A 93 -2.30 -15.20 -1.69
N ALA A 94 -1.93 -13.94 -1.90
CA ALA A 94 -1.04 -13.56 -2.99
C ALA A 94 0.41 -13.97 -2.70
N ALA A 95 1.21 -14.14 -3.77
CA ALA A 95 2.63 -14.43 -3.67
C ALA A 95 3.38 -13.35 -2.85
N VAL A 96 4.57 -13.69 -2.32
CA VAL A 96 5.40 -12.72 -1.58
C VAL A 96 5.74 -11.50 -2.44
N ARG A 97 6.07 -11.73 -3.71
CA ARG A 97 6.33 -10.70 -4.72
C ARG A 97 5.18 -9.67 -4.79
N ASP A 98 3.95 -10.14 -4.91
CA ASP A 98 2.78 -9.27 -5.10
C ASP A 98 2.44 -8.54 -3.79
N ARG A 99 2.54 -9.22 -2.65
CA ARG A 99 2.36 -8.61 -1.31
C ARG A 99 3.39 -7.52 -1.03
N LEU A 100 4.61 -7.67 -1.53
CA LEU A 100 5.64 -6.64 -1.41
C LEU A 100 5.23 -5.36 -2.15
N ILE A 101 4.71 -5.48 -3.38
CA ILE A 101 4.22 -4.32 -4.16
C ILE A 101 3.05 -3.65 -3.46
N HIS A 102 2.11 -4.43 -2.90
CA HIS A 102 1.01 -3.88 -2.12
C HIS A 102 1.52 -3.06 -0.94
N HIS A 103 2.55 -3.54 -0.23
CA HIS A 103 3.18 -2.75 0.84
C HIS A 103 3.89 -1.50 0.31
N ALA A 104 4.61 -1.60 -0.80
CA ALA A 104 5.29 -0.46 -1.42
C ALA A 104 4.29 0.63 -1.83
N LEU A 105 3.15 0.24 -2.39
CA LEU A 105 2.03 1.14 -2.71
C LEU A 105 1.44 1.76 -1.44
N TYR A 106 1.12 0.92 -0.44
CA TYR A 106 0.54 1.36 0.82
C TYR A 106 1.41 2.42 1.51
N ARG A 107 2.74 2.21 1.59
CA ARG A 107 3.67 3.18 2.21
C ARG A 107 3.58 4.58 1.62
N VAL A 108 3.37 4.69 0.31
CA VAL A 108 3.34 5.99 -0.37
C VAL A 108 1.92 6.57 -0.38
N LEU A 109 0.91 5.74 -0.60
CA LEU A 109 -0.49 6.18 -0.73
C LEU A 109 -1.14 6.46 0.63
N TYR A 110 -0.84 5.66 1.65
CA TYR A 110 -1.56 5.73 2.92
C TYR A 110 -1.43 7.10 3.63
N PRO A 111 -0.24 7.72 3.75
CA PRO A 111 -0.10 9.03 4.41
C PRO A 111 -0.93 10.15 3.75
N PHE A 112 -1.26 9.98 2.47
CA PHE A 112 -2.13 10.89 1.74
C PHE A 112 -3.61 10.62 2.06
N PHE A 113 -4.05 9.37 1.97
CA PHE A 113 -5.45 9.00 2.19
C PHE A 113 -5.89 9.05 3.65
N ASP A 114 -4.99 8.77 4.60
CA ASP A 114 -5.26 8.81 6.03
C ASP A 114 -5.82 10.17 6.47
N ARG A 115 -5.35 11.26 5.83
CA ARG A 115 -5.83 12.64 6.06
C ARG A 115 -7.22 12.92 5.50
N THR A 116 -7.72 12.05 4.62
CA THR A 116 -9.00 12.20 3.92
C THR A 116 -10.11 11.36 4.52
N PHE A 117 -9.78 10.38 5.36
CA PHE A 117 -10.77 9.53 6.00
C PHE A 117 -11.50 10.28 7.10
N ILE A 118 -12.80 10.00 7.22
CA ILE A 118 -13.66 10.57 8.26
C ILE A 118 -13.24 9.94 9.59
N ALA A 119 -13.05 10.77 10.62
CA ALA A 119 -12.57 10.34 11.93
C ALA A 119 -13.68 9.73 12.82
N ASP A 120 -14.95 9.87 12.45
CA ASP A 120 -16.05 9.15 13.08
C ASP A 120 -16.24 7.79 12.39
N SER A 121 -16.09 6.73 13.18
CA SER A 121 -16.36 5.32 12.87
C SER A 121 -16.69 4.61 14.16
#